data_AF-A0A957N9T8-F1
#
_entry.id   AF-A0A957N9T8-F1
#
_cell.length_a   1.000
_cell.length_b   1.000
_cell.length_c   1.000
_cell.angle_alpha   90.00
_cell.angle_beta   90.00
_cell.angle_gamma   90.00
#
_symmetry.space_group_name_H-M   'P 1'
#
loop_
_entity.id
_entity.type
_entity.pdbx_description
1 polymer ?
#
loop_
_entity_poly.entity_id
_entity_poly.type
_entity_poly.pdbx_seq_one_letter_code
_entity_poly.pdbx_strand_id
1 'polypeptide(L)' 'PAAGSSYGLGVELHDEYMGHAGYIAGFRSVLNYAPELDTVVVMLYNHDGADPEQSLANVMNPVLPLLRGAE' A
#
# COMPACT_ATOMS: atom_id res chain seq x y z
N PRO A 1 5.22 -0.88 15.08
CA PRO A 1 4.01 -0.08 14.79
C PRO A 1 4.39 1.40 14.63
N ALA A 2 3.88 2.04 13.58
CA ALA A 2 3.99 3.49 13.45
C ALA A 2 3.21 4.18 14.58
N ALA A 3 3.56 5.43 14.90
CA ALA A 3 2.78 6.20 15.85
C ALA A 3 1.35 6.39 15.31
N GLY A 4 0.34 6.04 16.11
CA GLY A 4 -1.07 6.07 15.69
C GLY A 4 -1.59 4.78 15.07
N SER A 5 -0.73 3.77 14.81
CA SER A 5 -1.20 2.49 14.29
C SER A 5 -1.52 1.48 15.40
N SER A 6 -2.52 0.63 15.15
CA SER A 6 -2.81 -0.55 15.97
C SER A 6 -2.67 -1.82 15.14
N TYR A 7 -2.26 -2.92 15.76
CA TYR A 7 -1.97 -4.17 15.06
C TYR A 7 -2.65 -5.36 15.72
N GLY A 8 -3.35 -6.17 14.93
CA GLY A 8 -4.05 -7.37 15.42
C GLY A 8 -4.48 -8.29 14.28
N LEU A 9 -4.56 -9.59 14.54
CA LEU A 9 -4.99 -10.61 13.56
C LEU A 9 -4.21 -10.60 12.22
N GLY A 10 -2.98 -10.10 12.21
CA GLY A 10 -2.18 -9.97 10.99
C GLY A 10 -2.47 -8.71 10.17
N VAL A 11 -3.27 -7.77 10.70
CA VAL A 11 -3.65 -6.53 10.03
C VAL A 11 -3.17 -5.34 10.88
N GLU A 12 -2.57 -4.37 10.20
CA GLU A 12 -2.29 -3.05 10.73
C GLU A 12 -3.43 -2.10 10.38
N LEU A 13 -3.92 -1.36 11.38
CA LEU A 13 -4.88 -0.28 11.22
C LEU A 13 -4.15 1.05 11.30
N HIS A 14 -4.36 1.88 10.29
CA HIS A 14 -3.99 3.31 10.25
C HIS A 14 -5.27 4.14 10.16
N ASP A 15 -5.16 5.46 10.32
CA ASP A 15 -6.30 6.37 10.26
C ASP A 15 -7.05 6.31 8.92
N GLU A 16 -6.33 6.03 7.84
CA GLU A 16 -6.84 6.13 6.45
C GLU A 16 -7.01 4.76 5.76
N TYR A 17 -6.36 3.71 6.26
CA TYR A 17 -6.37 2.39 5.64
C TYR A 17 -6.10 1.26 6.64
N MET A 18 -6.47 0.04 6.27
CA MET A 18 -6.09 -1.19 6.97
C MET A 18 -5.41 -2.18 6.04
N GLY A 19 -4.36 -2.86 6.50
CA GLY A 19 -3.55 -3.66 5.61
C GLY A 19 -2.43 -4.47 6.23
N HIS A 20 -1.55 -4.96 5.37
CA HIS A 20 -0.34 -5.69 5.76
C HIS A 20 0.74 -5.58 4.68
N ALA A 21 1.99 -5.46 5.11
CA ALA A 21 3.16 -5.53 4.24
C ALA A 21 3.90 -6.87 4.45
N GLY A 22 4.22 -7.54 3.35
CA GLY A 22 4.92 -8.81 3.36
C GLY A 22 6.35 -8.70 2.83
N TYR A 23 7.25 -9.47 3.42
CA TYR A 23 8.63 -9.60 2.96
C TYR A 23 9.12 -11.04 3.05
N ILE A 24 9.65 -11.53 1.93
CA ILE A 24 10.48 -12.73 1.86
C ILE A 24 11.68 -12.44 0.94
N ALA A 25 12.75 -13.22 1.02
CA ALA A 25 13.94 -12.98 0.18
C ALA A 25 13.57 -12.96 -1.31
N GLY A 26 13.89 -11.85 -1.99
CA GLY A 26 13.57 -11.64 -3.40
C GLY A 26 12.14 -11.21 -3.70
N PHE A 27 11.27 -10.99 -2.69
CA PHE A 27 9.89 -10.55 -2.93
C PHE A 27 9.40 -9.54 -1.89
N ARG A 28 8.55 -8.63 -2.34
CA ARG A 28 7.80 -7.70 -1.49
C ARG A 28 6.32 -7.79 -1.81
N SER A 29 5.47 -7.51 -0.83
CA SER A 29 4.05 -7.34 -1.07
C SER A 29 3.44 -6.28 -0.18
N VAL A 30 2.33 -5.70 -0.63
CA VAL A 30 1.45 -4.91 0.21
C VAL A 30 -0.01 -5.24 -0.11
N LEU A 31 -0.85 -5.25 0.92
CA LEU A 31 -2.30 -5.30 0.82
C LEU A 31 -2.83 -4.15 1.65
N ASN A 32 -3.63 -3.27 1.06
CA ASN A 32 -4.31 -2.20 1.77
C ASN A 32 -5.77 -2.09 1.32
N TYR A 33 -6.65 -1.89 2.28
CA TYR A 33 -8.03 -1.50 2.07
C TYR A 33 -8.21 -0.07 2.59
N ALA A 34 -8.72 0.81 1.74
CA ALA A 34 -9.09 2.18 2.05
C ALA A 34 -10.63 2.25 2.23
N PRO A 35 -11.16 2.30 3.45
CA PRO A 35 -12.60 2.25 3.70
C PRO A 35 -13.37 3.40 3.07
N GLU A 36 -12.80 4.61 3.05
CA GLU A 36 -13.45 5.81 2.49
C GLU A 36 -13.76 5.69 1.00
N LEU A 37 -12.94 4.91 0.28
CA LEU A 37 -13.06 4.71 -1.16
C LEU A 37 -13.61 3.32 -1.51
N ASP A 38 -13.92 2.50 -0.49
CA ASP A 38 -14.24 1.08 -0.61
C ASP A 38 -13.32 0.34 -1.60
N THR A 39 -12.01 0.59 -1.50
CA THR A 39 -11.02 0.14 -2.48
C THR A 39 -9.96 -0.74 -1.82
N VAL A 40 -9.62 -1.86 -2.48
CA VAL A 40 -8.51 -2.73 -2.09
C VAL A 40 -7.39 -2.59 -3.13
N VAL A 41 -6.17 -2.37 -2.65
CA VAL A 41 -4.95 -2.38 -3.45
C VAL A 41 -4.04 -3.51 -3.01
N VAL A 42 -3.64 -4.35 -3.97
CA VAL A 42 -2.66 -5.42 -3.77
C VAL A 42 -1.50 -5.19 -4.72
N MET A 43 -0.28 -5.18 -4.19
CA MET A 43 0.94 -5.09 -5.00
C MET A 43 1.87 -6.23 -4.66
N LEU A 44 2.44 -6.84 -5.71
CA LEU A 44 3.38 -7.95 -5.62
C LEU A 44 4.64 -7.58 -6.41
N TYR A 45 5.79 -7.72 -5.77
CA TYR A 45 7.09 -7.46 -6.37
C TYR A 45 7.93 -8.72 -6.35
N ASN A 46 8.60 -8.99 -7.46
CA ASN A 46 9.54 -10.10 -7.64
C ASN A 46 11.00 -9.69 -7.36
N HIS A 47 11.19 -8.59 -6.63
CA HIS A 47 12.48 -8.16 -6.11
C HIS A 47 12.31 -7.48 -4.74
N ASP A 48 13.37 -7.49 -3.94
CA ASP A 48 13.42 -6.98 -2.57
C ASP A 48 13.71 -5.47 -2.48
N GLY A 49 14.31 -4.90 -3.53
CA GLY A 49 14.55 -3.46 -3.67
C GLY A 49 13.31 -2.61 -4.01
N ALA A 50 12.11 -3.22 -4.02
CA ALA A 50 10.87 -2.47 -4.16
C ALA A 50 10.55 -1.71 -2.87
N ASP A 51 9.93 -0.54 -3.02
CA ASP A 51 9.34 0.24 -1.93
C ASP A 51 7.81 0.19 -2.06
N PRO A 52 7.13 -0.73 -1.33
CA PRO A 52 5.69 -0.89 -1.44
C PRO A 52 4.90 0.29 -0.88
N GLU A 53 5.45 1.01 0.10
CA GLU A 53 4.81 2.17 0.73
C GLU A 53 4.77 3.34 -0.25
N GLN A 54 5.91 3.64 -0.88
CA GLN A 54 5.98 4.67 -1.92
C GLN A 54 5.12 4.31 -3.15
N SER A 55 5.10 3.03 -3.53
CA SER A 55 4.31 2.56 -4.66
C SER A 55 2.81 2.62 -4.38
N LEU A 56 2.37 2.32 -3.15
CA LEU A 56 1.01 2.53 -2.70
C LEU A 56 0.60 4.00 -2.77
N ALA A 57 1.42 4.90 -2.22
CA ALA A 57 1.17 6.34 -2.27
C ALA A 57 0.98 6.81 -3.72
N ASN A 58 1.74 6.25 -4.67
CA ASN A 58 1.59 6.55 -6.08
C ASN A 58 0.27 6.04 -6.69
N VAL A 59 -0.18 4.83 -6.34
CA VAL A 59 -1.45 4.29 -6.86
C VAL A 59 -2.66 5.00 -6.27
N MET A 60 -2.59 5.37 -4.99
CA MET A 60 -3.67 6.08 -4.31
C MET A 60 -3.72 7.57 -4.64
N ASN A 61 -2.71 8.12 -5.33
CA ASN A 61 -2.70 9.51 -5.74
C ASN A 61 -3.68 9.75 -6.91
N PRO A 62 -4.78 10.48 -6.71
CA PRO A 62 -5.78 10.70 -7.75
C PRO A 62 -5.28 11.59 -8.90
N VAL A 63 -4.16 12.31 -8.70
CA VAL A 63 -3.57 13.20 -9.70
C VAL A 63 -2.63 12.46 -10.65
N LEU A 64 -2.06 11.33 -10.23
CA LEU A 64 -1.07 10.60 -11.04
C LEU A 64 -1.61 10.08 -12.39
N PRO A 65 -2.84 9.54 -12.47
CA PRO A 65 -3.46 9.18 -13.75
C PRO A 65 -3.67 10.38 -14.68
N LEU A 66 -3.97 11.56 -14.13
CA LEU A 66 -4.20 12.78 -14.90
C LEU A 66 -2.91 13.32 -15.52
N LEU A 67 -1.78 13.17 -14.83
CA LEU A 67 -0.46 13.60 -15.34
C LEU A 67 0.07 12.69 -16.45
N ARG A 68 -0.23 11.38 -16.40
CA ARG A 68 0.17 10.42 -17.44
C ARG A 68 -0.64 10.50 -18.72
N GLY A 69 -1.84 11.08 -18.67
CA GLY A 69 -2.69 11.30 -19.86
C GLY A 69 -2.41 12.61 -20.59
N ALA A 70 -1.48 13.43 -20.08
CA ALA A 70 -1.07 14.71 -20.68
C ALA A 70 0.23 14.60 -21.50
N GLU A 71 0.80 13.39 -21.60
CA GLU A 71 1.90 13.01 -22.50
C GLU A 71 1.36 12.28 -23.74
#